data_AF-A0A833DXV2-F1
#
_entry.id   AF-A0A833DXV2-F1
#
_cell.length_a   1.000
_cell.length_b   1.000
_cell.length_c   1.000
_cell.angle_alpha   90.00
_cell.angle_beta   90.00
_cell.angle_gamma   90.00
#
_symmetry.space_group_name_H-M   'P 1'
#
loop_
_entity.id
_entity.type
_entity.pdbx_description
1 polymer ?
#
loop_
_entity_poly.entity_id
_entity_poly.type
_entity_poly.pdbx_seq_one_letter_code
_entity_poly.pdbx_strand_id
1 'polypeptide(L)'
;MMLAKDYFNAETLLLGTWLSKSWDKMYMLSSISPIELGIPVRNVFVDTTLENTARLHINLREQRVMPTIRQLYDMLRMSREAVLTILKQYIKTDEVIDAIERLRFLDLEKLASQIIWLTNVLELKVTSIDLVEDLETGQPQFIGIYIEDCDWDEWKILSRTVKRQLVSEGFSDVAGRVAIVCKQALKIQRG
;
A
#
# COMPACT_ATOMS: atom_id res chain seq x y z
N MET A 1 -44.05 11.08 36.42
CA MET A 1 -42.72 10.69 35.91
C MET A 1 -42.72 10.98 34.41
N MET A 2 -41.77 11.80 33.94
CA MET A 2 -41.60 12.44 32.61
C MET A 2 -41.93 11.53 31.40
N LEU A 3 -42.73 11.95 30.39
CA LEU A 3 -42.51 12.95 29.30
C LEU A 3 -41.37 12.52 28.36
N ALA A 4 -41.43 12.55 27.03
CA ALA A 4 -42.34 13.10 26.01
C ALA A 4 -41.98 12.37 24.68
N LYS A 5 -42.93 11.87 23.88
CA LYS A 5 -43.71 12.55 22.82
C LYS A 5 -42.90 13.04 21.59
N ASP A 6 -43.24 12.42 20.46
CA ASP A 6 -43.76 13.08 19.24
C ASP A 6 -42.82 13.72 18.19
N TYR A 7 -43.01 13.24 16.96
CA TYR A 7 -43.36 13.99 15.72
C TYR A 7 -42.33 14.22 14.58
N PHE A 8 -42.74 13.69 13.42
CA PHE A 8 -42.91 14.31 12.09
C PHE A 8 -41.72 14.59 11.12
N ASN A 9 -41.93 14.03 9.92
CA ASN A 9 -41.43 14.45 8.61
C ASN A 9 -41.69 15.94 8.31
N ALA A 10 -40.80 16.58 7.54
CA ALA A 10 -41.20 17.52 6.50
C ALA A 10 -40.11 17.68 5.44
N GLU A 11 -40.52 17.43 4.21
CA GLU A 11 -39.85 17.67 2.96
C GLU A 11 -40.13 19.13 2.52
N THR A 12 -39.20 19.73 1.75
CA THR A 12 -39.42 20.79 0.73
C THR A 12 -39.57 22.27 1.16
N LEU A 13 -38.68 23.14 0.65
CA LEU A 13 -38.96 24.24 -0.31
C LEU A 13 -37.96 25.43 -0.21
N LEU A 14 -37.19 25.58 -1.30
CA LEU A 14 -37.02 26.78 -2.16
C LEU A 14 -36.19 28.03 -1.77
N LEU A 15 -35.43 28.45 -2.81
CA LEU A 15 -34.98 29.80 -3.22
C LEU A 15 -33.91 30.44 -2.32
N GLY A 16 -32.77 30.94 -2.81
CA GLY A 16 -32.34 31.34 -4.14
C GLY A 16 -31.46 32.59 -3.98
N THR A 17 -30.29 32.65 -4.61
CA THR A 17 -29.54 33.84 -5.07
C THR A 17 -28.17 33.36 -5.55
N TRP A 18 -27.90 33.29 -6.86
CA TRP A 18 -27.37 34.40 -7.67
C TRP A 18 -26.21 35.14 -6.98
N LEU A 19 -24.98 34.85 -7.40
CA LEU A 19 -23.99 35.89 -7.71
C LEU A 19 -22.98 35.33 -8.72
N SER A 20 -23.01 35.93 -9.91
CA SER A 20 -22.01 35.83 -10.95
C SER A 20 -20.73 36.58 -10.57
N LYS A 21 -19.61 36.15 -11.16
CA LYS A 21 -18.46 36.94 -11.69
C LYS A 21 -17.39 35.93 -12.09
N SER A 22 -17.30 35.54 -13.37
CA SER A 22 -16.54 36.25 -14.40
C SER A 22 -15.14 36.63 -13.93
N TRP A 23 -14.16 35.81 -14.31
CA TRP A 23 -12.79 36.22 -14.62
C TRP A 23 -12.31 35.37 -15.80
N ASP A 24 -12.73 35.79 -16.98
CA ASP A 24 -11.89 35.68 -18.17
C ASP A 24 -10.55 36.35 -17.86
N LYS A 25 -9.46 35.61 -18.07
CA LYS A 25 -8.20 36.14 -18.60
C LYS A 25 -7.31 34.97 -19.04
N MET A 26 -7.57 34.54 -20.28
CA MET A 26 -6.56 34.00 -21.17
C MET A 26 -5.35 34.94 -21.18
N TYR A 27 -4.17 34.42 -20.81
CA TYR A 27 -2.91 34.93 -21.32
C TYR A 27 -2.20 33.78 -22.03
N MET A 28 -2.29 33.82 -23.36
CA MET A 28 -1.43 33.06 -24.27
C MET A 28 -0.36 34.01 -24.77
N LEU A 29 0.85 33.90 -24.23
CA LEU A 29 2.14 34.34 -24.79
C LEU A 29 3.21 33.57 -23.98
N SER A 30 4.29 33.00 -24.48
CA SER A 30 4.81 32.73 -25.82
C SER A 30 6.04 31.83 -25.58
N SER A 31 6.38 31.03 -26.58
CA SER A 31 7.56 30.16 -26.70
C SER A 31 8.88 30.78 -26.21
N ILE A 32 9.59 30.04 -25.34
CA ILE A 32 11.05 30.13 -25.15
C ILE A 32 11.59 28.70 -25.07
N SER A 33 12.59 28.40 -25.90
CA SER A 33 13.29 27.11 -26.05
C SER A 33 14.30 26.86 -24.90
N PRO A 34 14.84 25.63 -24.75
CA PRO A 34 15.32 25.08 -23.48
C PRO A 34 16.75 25.51 -23.15
N ILE A 35 17.02 25.78 -21.86
CA ILE A 35 18.37 25.93 -21.32
C ILE A 35 18.51 25.02 -20.10
N GLU A 36 19.43 24.05 -20.21
CA GLU A 36 20.01 23.30 -19.10
C GLU A 36 20.61 24.25 -18.08
N LEU A 37 20.27 24.12 -16.80
CA LEU A 37 21.10 24.61 -15.70
C LEU A 37 20.77 23.81 -14.43
N GLY A 38 21.80 23.15 -13.90
CA GLY A 38 21.75 22.37 -12.68
C GLY A 38 21.33 23.21 -11.47
N ILE A 39 20.49 22.61 -10.62
CA ILE A 39 20.14 23.16 -9.30
C ILE A 39 20.42 22.07 -8.25
N PRO A 40 21.11 22.42 -7.15
CA PRO A 40 21.52 21.47 -6.12
C PRO A 40 20.28 21.00 -5.34
N VAL A 41 20.15 19.68 -5.13
CA VAL A 41 19.11 19.16 -4.24
C VAL A 41 19.52 19.50 -2.81
N ARG A 42 18.94 20.57 -2.29
CA ARG A 42 18.96 20.95 -0.87
C ARG A 42 18.45 19.76 -0.05
N ASN A 43 19.20 19.44 1.00
CA ASN A 43 18.74 18.61 2.10
C ASN A 43 17.45 19.21 2.67
N VAL A 44 16.33 18.52 2.46
CA VAL A 44 15.08 18.83 3.16
C VAL A 44 15.04 17.92 4.38
N PHE A 45 15.34 18.48 5.54
CA PHE A 45 14.92 17.92 6.82
C PHE A 45 13.39 17.93 6.83
N VAL A 46 12.75 16.76 6.94
CA VAL A 46 11.29 16.65 7.03
C VAL A 46 10.94 15.97 8.35
N ASP A 47 10.23 16.74 9.15
CA ASP A 47 9.56 16.36 10.39
C ASP A 47 8.52 15.25 10.11
N THR A 48 8.55 14.17 10.89
CA THR A 48 7.80 12.93 10.61
C THR A 48 6.45 12.92 11.32
N THR A 49 5.35 13.13 10.60
CA THR A 49 3.98 12.82 11.07
C THR A 49 3.07 12.38 9.92
N LEU A 50 1.91 11.81 10.28
CA LEU A 50 0.79 11.22 9.51
C LEU A 50 0.48 11.83 8.13
N GLU A 51 0.81 13.10 7.91
CA GLU A 51 0.70 13.76 6.60
C GLU A 51 1.51 13.06 5.50
N ASN A 52 2.67 12.49 5.82
CA ASN A 52 3.50 11.82 4.81
C ASN A 52 2.84 10.55 4.27
N THR A 53 2.15 9.79 5.12
CA THR A 53 1.41 8.60 4.71
C THR A 53 0.26 8.97 3.79
N ALA A 54 -0.50 10.00 4.14
CA ALA A 54 -1.58 10.53 3.29
C ALA A 54 -1.03 11.09 1.96
N ARG A 55 0.07 11.84 2.00
CA ARG A 55 0.75 12.36 0.79
C ARG A 55 1.30 11.25 -0.09
N LEU A 56 1.81 10.15 0.48
CA LEU A 56 2.23 8.97 -0.29
C LEU A 56 1.03 8.38 -1.06
N HIS A 57 -0.11 8.19 -0.38
CA HIS A 57 -1.32 7.66 -1.00
C HIS A 57 -1.88 8.60 -2.10
N ILE A 58 -1.80 9.92 -1.90
CA ILE A 58 -2.26 10.92 -2.86
C ILE A 58 -1.32 10.98 -4.09
N ASN A 59 0.00 11.03 -3.88
CA ASN A 59 0.98 11.10 -4.98
C ASN A 59 0.98 9.86 -5.89
N LEU A 60 0.71 8.68 -5.32
CA LEU A 60 0.65 7.43 -6.09
C LEU A 60 -0.54 7.38 -7.07
N ARG A 61 -1.65 8.08 -6.77
CA ARG A 61 -2.82 8.10 -7.66
C ARG A 61 -2.69 9.11 -8.81
N GLU A 62 -1.95 10.20 -8.61
CA GLU A 62 -1.88 11.30 -9.58
C GLU A 62 -0.79 11.10 -10.64
N GLN A 63 0.26 10.31 -10.36
CA GLN A 63 1.28 9.96 -11.36
C GLN A 63 0.98 8.58 -11.96
N ARG A 64 0.66 8.52 -13.26
CA ARG A 64 0.51 7.27 -14.04
C ARG A 64 1.85 6.53 -14.26
N VAL A 65 2.75 6.59 -13.29
CA VAL A 65 3.96 5.77 -13.22
C VAL A 65 3.77 4.88 -12.00
N MET A 66 3.48 3.61 -12.24
CA MET A 66 3.38 2.64 -11.15
C MET A 66 4.75 2.51 -10.49
N PRO A 67 4.88 2.78 -9.18
CA PRO A 67 6.15 2.67 -8.51
C PRO A 67 6.63 1.21 -8.51
N THR A 68 7.92 1.04 -8.68
CA THR A 68 8.60 -0.25 -8.46
C THR A 68 8.69 -0.56 -6.97
N ILE A 69 8.89 -1.84 -6.62
CA ILE A 69 9.08 -2.26 -5.22
C ILE A 69 10.30 -1.56 -4.62
N ARG A 70 11.36 -1.38 -5.41
CA ARG A 70 12.59 -0.67 -5.05
C ARG A 70 12.36 0.80 -4.71
N GLN A 71 11.57 1.51 -5.52
CA GLN A 71 11.23 2.91 -5.22
C GLN A 71 10.43 3.02 -3.92
N LEU A 72 9.49 2.10 -3.69
CA LEU A 72 8.72 2.04 -2.44
C LEU A 72 9.65 1.78 -1.23
N TYR A 73 10.56 0.82 -1.35
CA TYR A 73 11.56 0.53 -0.33
C TYR A 73 12.44 1.74 0.00
N ASP A 74 12.97 2.43 -1.02
CA ASP A 74 13.85 3.58 -0.83
C ASP A 74 13.15 4.76 -0.13
N MET A 75 11.83 4.90 -0.30
CA MET A 75 11.01 5.85 0.44
C MET A 75 10.76 5.41 1.89
N LEU A 76 10.45 4.12 2.11
CA LEU A 76 10.07 3.59 3.41
C LEU A 76 11.25 3.43 4.38
N ARG A 77 12.45 3.14 3.89
CA ARG A 77 13.63 2.93 4.74
C ARG A 77 13.99 4.14 5.62
N MET A 78 13.39 5.30 5.35
CA MET A 78 13.59 6.51 6.15
C MET A 78 12.58 6.67 7.29
N SER A 79 11.54 5.84 7.38
CA SER A 79 10.48 5.97 8.40
C SER A 79 10.03 4.60 8.89
N ARG A 80 10.61 4.16 10.01
CA ARG A 80 10.18 2.94 10.70
C ARG A 80 8.71 3.00 11.12
N GLU A 81 8.23 4.16 11.55
CA GLU A 81 6.83 4.35 11.91
C GLU A 81 5.91 4.04 10.72
N ALA A 82 6.20 4.58 9.54
CA ALA A 82 5.41 4.30 8.34
C ALA A 82 5.41 2.81 7.97
N VAL A 83 6.57 2.13 8.08
CA VAL A 83 6.69 0.68 7.86
C VAL A 83 5.76 -0.07 8.80
N LEU A 84 5.83 0.20 10.10
CA LEU A 84 4.99 -0.46 11.10
C LEU A 84 3.51 -0.16 10.90
N THR A 85 3.14 1.09 10.58
CA THR A 85 1.75 1.46 10.29
C THR A 85 1.18 0.63 9.14
N ILE A 86 1.94 0.46 8.07
CA ILE A 86 1.50 -0.30 6.89
C ILE A 86 1.36 -1.78 7.23
N LEU A 87 2.35 -2.38 7.89
CA LEU A 87 2.32 -3.80 8.22
C LEU A 87 1.20 -4.13 9.22
N LYS A 88 0.98 -3.27 10.23
CA LYS A 88 -0.07 -3.45 11.25
C LYS A 88 -1.50 -3.34 10.69
N GLN A 89 -1.70 -2.87 9.46
CA GLN A 89 -3.00 -2.94 8.80
C GLN A 89 -3.40 -4.38 8.44
N TYR A 90 -2.43 -5.26 8.24
CA TYR A 90 -2.64 -6.63 7.75
C TYR A 90 -2.19 -7.71 8.75
N ILE A 91 -1.35 -7.34 9.71
CA ILE A 91 -0.88 -8.21 10.78
C ILE A 91 -1.84 -8.10 11.97
N LYS A 92 -2.37 -9.22 12.44
CA LYS A 92 -3.31 -9.26 13.57
C LYS A 92 -2.64 -9.20 14.93
N THR A 93 -1.45 -9.80 15.06
CA THR A 93 -0.69 -9.87 16.31
C THR A 93 0.73 -9.38 16.08
N ASP A 94 1.29 -8.64 17.03
CA ASP A 94 2.67 -8.11 16.92
C ASP A 94 3.72 -9.23 16.85
N GLU A 95 3.36 -10.49 17.16
CA GLU A 95 4.20 -11.68 17.07
C GLU A 95 4.92 -11.85 15.72
N VAL A 96 4.27 -11.48 14.62
CA VAL A 96 4.88 -11.57 13.27
C VAL A 96 6.04 -10.58 13.16
N ILE A 97 5.83 -9.33 13.60
CA ILE A 97 6.85 -8.28 13.57
C ILE A 97 7.98 -8.64 14.53
N ASP A 98 7.64 -9.06 15.75
CA ASP A 98 8.60 -9.46 16.77
C ASP A 98 9.46 -10.64 16.30
N ALA A 99 8.87 -11.63 15.64
CA ALA A 99 9.59 -12.77 15.09
C ALA A 99 10.57 -12.35 13.98
N ILE A 100 10.13 -11.46 13.07
CA ILE A 100 10.99 -10.92 12.01
C ILE A 100 12.18 -10.18 12.60
N GLU A 101 11.95 -9.29 13.56
CA GLU A 101 13.01 -8.49 14.19
C GLU A 101 13.98 -9.34 15.00
N ARG A 102 13.46 -10.27 15.82
CA ARG A 102 14.26 -11.14 16.69
C ARG A 102 15.14 -12.08 15.88
N LEU A 103 14.60 -12.71 14.84
CA LEU A 103 15.32 -13.70 14.04
C LEU A 103 16.07 -13.08 12.85
N ARG A 104 15.83 -11.79 12.56
CA ARG A 104 16.41 -11.03 11.44
C ARG A 104 16.32 -11.77 10.11
N PHE A 105 15.23 -12.51 9.94
CA PHE A 105 15.08 -13.44 8.84
C PHE A 105 14.45 -12.75 7.61
N LEU A 106 13.85 -11.57 7.78
CA LEU A 106 13.29 -10.75 6.72
C LEU A 106 13.47 -9.27 7.08
N ASP A 107 13.59 -8.40 6.09
CA ASP A 107 13.63 -6.95 6.27
C ASP A 107 12.20 -6.39 6.22
N LEU A 108 11.81 -5.61 7.23
CA LEU A 108 10.44 -5.12 7.40
C LEU A 108 10.09 -4.06 6.36
N GLU A 109 11.04 -3.18 6.02
CA GLU A 109 10.93 -2.18 4.98
C GLU A 109 10.66 -2.85 3.63
N LYS A 110 11.37 -3.95 3.33
CA LYS A 110 11.14 -4.74 2.13
C LYS A 110 9.76 -5.38 2.12
N LEU A 111 9.33 -5.99 3.23
CA LEU A 111 7.98 -6.56 3.34
C LEU A 111 6.91 -5.48 3.14
N ALA A 112 7.04 -4.33 3.79
CA ALA A 112 6.10 -3.22 3.65
C ALA A 112 6.05 -2.69 2.20
N SER A 113 7.20 -2.56 1.53
CA SER A 113 7.27 -2.15 0.12
C SER A 113 6.54 -3.14 -0.80
N GLN A 114 6.65 -4.44 -0.53
CA GLN A 114 5.91 -5.46 -1.25
C GLN A 114 4.40 -5.30 -1.02
N ILE A 115 3.95 -5.08 0.22
CA ILE A 115 2.53 -4.91 0.53
C ILE A 115 1.93 -3.72 -0.21
N ILE A 116 2.58 -2.55 -0.17
CA ILE A 116 2.13 -1.37 -0.92
C ILE A 116 2.03 -1.68 -2.42
N TRP A 117 3.02 -2.38 -2.98
CA TRP A 117 3.02 -2.72 -4.39
C TRP A 117 1.86 -3.67 -4.74
N LEU A 118 1.62 -4.70 -3.94
CA LEU A 118 0.52 -5.63 -4.14
C LEU A 118 -0.84 -4.93 -4.08
N THR A 119 -1.04 -4.00 -3.14
CA THR A 119 -2.36 -3.38 -2.91
C THR A 119 -2.63 -2.18 -3.80
N ASN A 120 -1.61 -1.40 -4.17
CA ASN A 120 -1.78 -0.16 -4.93
C ASN A 120 -1.39 -0.27 -6.40
N VAL A 121 -0.52 -1.23 -6.77
CA VAL A 121 -0.10 -1.42 -8.18
C VAL A 121 -0.80 -2.63 -8.79
N LEU A 122 -0.86 -3.74 -8.07
CA LEU A 122 -1.59 -4.92 -8.53
C LEU A 122 -3.06 -4.95 -8.09
N GLU A 123 -3.49 -3.95 -7.29
CA GLU A 123 -4.86 -3.81 -6.79
C GLU A 123 -5.41 -5.07 -6.10
N LEU A 124 -4.52 -5.85 -5.47
CA LEU A 124 -4.88 -7.09 -4.81
C LEU A 124 -5.52 -6.81 -3.44
N LYS A 125 -6.55 -7.59 -3.14
CA LYS A 125 -7.19 -7.61 -1.83
C LYS A 125 -6.39 -8.47 -0.85
N VAL A 126 -5.38 -7.87 -0.21
CA VAL A 126 -4.64 -8.48 0.90
C VAL A 126 -5.52 -8.47 2.16
N THR A 127 -5.64 -9.63 2.81
CA THR A 127 -6.53 -9.84 3.96
C THR A 127 -5.82 -10.08 5.26
N SER A 128 -4.68 -10.78 5.24
CA SER A 128 -3.81 -10.93 6.40
C SER A 128 -2.37 -11.20 6.00
N ILE A 129 -1.47 -10.93 6.93
CA ILE A 129 -0.09 -11.38 6.90
C ILE A 129 0.13 -12.20 8.16
N ASP A 130 0.50 -13.46 8.00
CA ASP A 130 0.75 -14.36 9.12
C ASP A 130 2.10 -15.05 8.96
N LEU A 131 2.68 -15.42 10.10
CA LEU A 131 3.88 -16.24 10.15
C LEU A 131 3.50 -17.70 9.97
N VAL A 132 4.16 -18.40 9.05
CA VAL A 132 4.00 -19.84 8.86
C VAL A 132 5.20 -20.55 9.46
N GLU A 133 4.92 -21.38 10.45
CA GLU A 133 5.89 -22.17 11.18
C GLU A 133 5.97 -23.58 10.62
N ASP A 134 7.17 -24.14 10.65
CA ASP A 134 7.41 -25.55 10.43
C ASP A 134 6.84 -26.36 11.61
N LEU A 135 5.95 -27.31 11.31
CA LEU A 135 5.20 -28.05 12.35
C LEU A 135 6.09 -28.98 13.19
N GLU A 136 7.25 -29.39 12.69
CA GLU A 136 8.14 -30.32 13.39
C GLU A 136 9.07 -29.57 14.36
N THR A 137 9.52 -28.39 13.96
CA THR A 137 10.52 -27.60 14.68
C THR A 137 9.94 -26.40 15.42
N GLY A 138 8.71 -25.99 15.10
CA GLY A 138 8.11 -24.73 15.56
C GLY A 138 8.85 -23.49 15.08
N GLN A 139 9.74 -23.63 14.09
CA GLN A 139 10.54 -22.52 13.60
C GLN A 139 9.81 -21.76 12.48
N PRO A 140 9.91 -20.42 12.46
CA PRO A 140 9.47 -19.59 11.35
C PRO A 140 10.04 -20.06 10.01
N GLN A 141 9.18 -20.53 9.11
CA GLN A 141 9.59 -21.03 7.78
C GLN A 141 9.47 -19.93 6.73
N PHE A 142 8.33 -19.24 6.70
CA PHE A 142 8.06 -18.13 5.76
C PHE A 142 6.93 -17.23 6.26
N ILE A 143 6.79 -16.07 5.63
CA ILE A 143 5.66 -15.15 5.80
C ILE A 143 4.60 -15.44 4.74
N GLY A 144 3.36 -15.70 5.15
CA GLY A 144 2.21 -15.83 4.26
C GLY A 144 1.49 -14.49 4.09
N ILE A 145 1.39 -13.99 2.87
CA ILE A 145 0.52 -12.87 2.50
C ILE A 145 -0.75 -13.47 1.91
N TYR A 146 -1.87 -13.32 2.62
CA TYR A 146 -3.15 -13.91 2.23
C TYR A 146 -3.95 -12.94 1.38
N ILE A 147 -4.36 -13.38 0.20
CA ILE A 147 -5.21 -12.66 -0.73
C ILE A 147 -6.53 -13.38 -0.96
N GLU A 148 -7.51 -12.64 -1.46
CA GLU A 148 -8.83 -13.16 -1.86
C GLU A 148 -9.05 -13.03 -3.37
N ASP A 149 -10.19 -13.57 -3.82
CA ASP A 149 -10.76 -13.34 -5.14
C ASP A 149 -9.85 -13.79 -6.28
N CYS A 150 -9.28 -14.98 -6.14
CA CYS A 150 -8.46 -15.60 -7.18
C CYS A 150 -8.70 -17.11 -7.32
N ASP A 151 -8.68 -17.60 -8.56
CA ASP A 151 -8.69 -19.03 -8.87
C ASP A 151 -7.27 -19.64 -8.92
N TRP A 152 -7.19 -20.94 -9.21
CA TRP A 152 -5.91 -21.66 -9.24
C TRP A 152 -4.94 -21.17 -10.33
N ASP A 153 -5.45 -20.87 -11.53
CA ASP A 153 -4.60 -20.46 -12.65
C ASP A 153 -4.16 -19.00 -12.50
N GLU A 154 -5.07 -18.13 -12.04
CA GLU A 154 -4.77 -16.76 -11.65
C GLU A 154 -3.71 -16.71 -10.55
N TRP A 155 -3.89 -17.49 -9.48
CA TRP A 155 -2.91 -17.59 -8.40
C TRP A 155 -1.53 -18.04 -8.90
N LYS A 156 -1.48 -19.03 -9.79
CA LYS A 156 -0.24 -19.56 -10.34
C LYS A 156 0.49 -18.52 -11.20
N ILE A 157 -0.23 -17.74 -12.00
CA ILE A 157 0.34 -16.65 -12.79
C ILE A 157 0.83 -15.55 -11.85
N LEU A 158 -0.02 -15.13 -10.89
CA LEU A 158 0.28 -14.06 -9.96
C LEU A 158 1.52 -14.36 -9.11
N SER A 159 1.56 -15.53 -8.48
CA SER A 159 2.69 -15.95 -7.63
C SER A 159 4.01 -15.94 -8.39
N ARG A 160 4.02 -16.39 -9.65
CA ARG A 160 5.19 -16.34 -10.53
C ARG A 160 5.59 -14.92 -10.90
N THR A 161 4.61 -14.07 -11.21
CA THR A 161 4.85 -12.66 -11.57
C THR A 161 5.43 -11.88 -10.40
N VAL A 162 4.83 -11.97 -9.21
CA VAL A 162 5.32 -11.34 -7.97
C VAL A 162 6.75 -11.80 -7.68
N LYS A 163 7.01 -13.12 -7.74
CA LYS A 163 8.35 -13.67 -7.51
C LYS A 163 9.37 -13.16 -8.52
N ARG A 164 9.01 -13.13 -9.80
CA ARG A 164 9.90 -12.62 -10.87
C ARG A 164 10.21 -11.15 -10.67
N GLN A 165 9.21 -10.34 -10.31
CA GLN A 165 9.40 -8.92 -10.04
C GLN A 165 10.38 -8.69 -8.90
N LEU A 166 10.15 -9.35 -7.74
CA LEU A 166 11.05 -9.28 -6.58
C LEU A 166 12.49 -9.64 -6.95
N VAL A 167 12.70 -10.75 -7.66
CA VAL A 167 14.05 -11.18 -8.08
C VAL A 167 14.68 -10.15 -9.02
N SER A 168 13.93 -9.67 -10.03
CA SER A 168 14.43 -8.69 -11.00
C SER A 168 14.81 -7.36 -10.36
N GLU A 169 14.16 -7.01 -9.25
CA GLU A 169 14.45 -5.81 -8.49
C GLU A 169 15.47 -6.02 -7.36
N GLY A 170 16.05 -7.22 -7.21
CA GLY A 170 17.09 -7.50 -6.20
C GLY A 170 16.57 -7.86 -4.80
N PHE A 171 15.29 -8.23 -4.68
CA PHE A 171 14.61 -8.67 -3.46
C PHE A 171 14.50 -10.20 -3.39
N SER A 172 15.57 -10.90 -3.77
CA SER A 172 15.58 -12.37 -3.82
C SER A 172 15.42 -13.02 -2.44
N ASP A 173 15.82 -12.32 -1.39
CA ASP A 173 15.61 -12.72 0.01
C ASP A 173 14.13 -12.75 0.38
N VAL A 174 13.37 -11.72 -0.03
CA VAL A 174 11.91 -11.67 0.13
C VAL A 174 11.25 -12.77 -0.70
N ALA A 175 11.67 -12.92 -1.96
CA ALA A 175 11.14 -13.93 -2.88
C ALA A 175 11.33 -15.38 -2.40
N GLY A 176 12.30 -15.62 -1.51
CA GLY A 176 12.54 -16.93 -0.89
C GLY A 176 11.82 -17.16 0.43
N ARG A 177 11.29 -16.10 1.07
CA ARG A 177 10.76 -16.13 2.45
C ARG A 177 9.33 -15.63 2.57
N VAL A 178 8.72 -15.21 1.46
CA VAL A 178 7.34 -14.74 1.42
C VAL A 178 6.56 -15.55 0.39
N ALA A 179 5.37 -16.00 0.78
CA ALA A 179 4.44 -16.71 -0.09
C ALA A 179 3.14 -15.91 -0.25
N ILE A 180 2.64 -15.80 -1.49
CA ILE A 180 1.29 -15.30 -1.76
C ILE A 180 0.33 -16.48 -1.67
N VAL A 181 -0.65 -16.39 -0.76
CA VAL A 181 -1.57 -17.49 -0.43
C VAL A 181 -3.00 -17.08 -0.75
N CYS A 182 -3.71 -17.86 -1.57
CA CYS A 182 -5.11 -17.63 -1.91
C CYS A 182 -5.94 -18.83 -1.48
N LYS A 183 -6.81 -18.64 -0.48
CA LYS A 183 -7.56 -19.74 0.14
C LYS A 183 -8.55 -20.37 -0.83
N GLN A 184 -9.17 -19.58 -1.71
CA GLN A 184 -10.10 -20.06 -2.74
C GLN A 184 -9.38 -20.99 -3.73
N ALA A 185 -8.26 -20.52 -4.32
CA ALA A 185 -7.43 -21.28 -5.24
C ALA A 185 -6.98 -22.64 -4.66
N LEU A 186 -6.56 -22.67 -3.38
CA LEU A 186 -6.05 -23.88 -2.73
C LEU A 186 -7.14 -24.89 -2.35
N LYS A 187 -8.40 -24.47 -2.21
CA LYS A 187 -9.52 -25.38 -1.96
C LYS A 187 -9.89 -26.18 -3.21
N ILE A 188 -9.83 -25.55 -4.38
CA ILE A 188 -10.22 -26.15 -5.67
C ILE A 188 -9.29 -27.30 -6.06
N GLN A 189 -8.02 -27.26 -5.66
CA GLN A 189 -7.05 -28.33 -5.95
C GLN A 189 -7.28 -29.62 -5.14
N ARG A 190 -8.07 -29.55 -4.04
CA ARG A 190 -8.32 -30.70 -3.15
C ARG A 190 -9.66 -31.41 -3.43
N GLY A 191 -10.43 -30.96 -4.41
CA GLY A 191 -11.65 -31.61 -4.89
C GLY A 191 -11.40 -32.32 -6.20
#